data_AF-A0A4R6DCL5-F1
#
_entry.id   AF-A0A4R6DCL5-F1
#
_cell.length_a   1.000
_cell.length_b   1.000
_cell.length_c   1.000
_cell.angle_alpha   90.00
_cell.angle_beta   90.00
_cell.angle_gamma   90.00
#
_symmetry.space_group_name_H-M   'P 1'
#
loop_
_entity.id
_entity.type
_entity.pdbx_description
1 polymer ?
#
loop_
_entity_poly.entity_id
_entity_poly.type
_entity_poly.pdbx_seq_one_letter_code
_entity_poly.pdbx_strand_id
1 'polypeptide(L)'
;MSTPVYDPPRGKNSYLAYVTACGIGIVFVVWRYVADLVSSVSRGVVTVPLRTSTTTDVLQPPGGATVRSDQVALQVRTADFPGAALGYIRVGDAVEVVAVAALIALVAAVAWRISRGGLFDRATPRILDWVIALTLTAGILPDFIRRMGWNWVVSALGWDGNLPVPLIEPQYVPVYLGVLVVTCFRFALTASQRMVRDQAGLV
;
A
#
# COMPACT_ATOMS: atom_id res chain seq x y z
N MET A 1 38.66 -18.91 -29.29
CA MET A 1 37.95 -18.91 -28.00
C MET A 1 36.59 -18.27 -28.20
N SER A 2 35.54 -19.08 -28.33
CA SER A 2 34.15 -18.61 -28.40
C SER A 2 33.68 -18.31 -26.98
N THR A 3 33.31 -17.07 -26.71
CA THR A 3 32.63 -16.69 -25.46
C THR A 3 31.35 -17.53 -25.32
N PRO A 4 31.10 -18.16 -24.16
CA PRO A 4 29.83 -18.85 -23.95
C PRO A 4 28.71 -17.80 -23.96
N VAL A 5 27.89 -17.82 -25.00
CA VAL A 5 26.63 -17.08 -25.04
C VAL A 5 25.77 -17.70 -23.95
N TYR A 6 25.55 -16.96 -22.86
CA TYR A 6 24.61 -17.35 -21.82
C TYR A 6 23.22 -17.39 -22.44
N ASP A 7 22.75 -18.58 -22.78
CA ASP A 7 21.36 -18.82 -23.15
C ASP A 7 20.56 -18.88 -21.85
N PRO A 8 19.78 -17.84 -21.47
CA PRO A 8 18.98 -17.92 -20.27
C PRO A 8 18.00 -19.08 -20.44
N PRO A 9 17.73 -19.90 -19.41
CA PRO A 9 16.79 -21.00 -19.51
C PRO A 9 15.41 -20.48 -19.92
N ARG A 10 15.07 -20.65 -21.20
CA ARG A 10 13.82 -20.19 -21.84
C ARG A 10 12.66 -21.10 -21.46
N GLY A 11 12.31 -21.13 -20.18
CA GLY A 11 11.00 -21.58 -19.75
C GLY A 11 9.98 -20.48 -20.00
N LYS A 12 9.41 -20.40 -21.22
CA LYS A 12 8.36 -19.42 -21.58
C LYS A 12 7.17 -19.42 -20.59
N ASN A 13 6.99 -20.53 -19.86
CA ASN A 13 5.95 -20.71 -18.83
C ASN A 13 6.38 -20.28 -17.40
N SER A 14 7.67 -20.11 -17.11
CA SER A 14 8.17 -19.68 -15.78
C SER A 14 7.63 -18.30 -15.39
N TYR A 15 7.54 -17.40 -16.37
CA TYR A 15 7.10 -16.01 -16.14
C TYR A 15 5.58 -15.85 -16.07
N LEU A 16 4.81 -16.81 -16.60
CA LEU A 16 3.35 -16.79 -16.50
C LEU A 16 2.90 -16.95 -15.05
N ALA A 17 3.59 -17.78 -14.26
CA ALA A 17 3.30 -17.98 -12.84
C ALA A 17 3.33 -16.66 -12.04
N TYR A 18 4.29 -15.78 -12.33
CA TYR A 18 4.40 -14.46 -11.69
C TYR A 18 3.24 -13.54 -12.07
N VAL A 19 2.89 -13.49 -13.36
CA VAL A 19 1.78 -12.65 -13.84
C VAL A 19 0.45 -13.15 -13.29
N THR A 20 0.24 -14.47 -13.23
CA THR A 20 -0.95 -15.06 -12.62
C THR A 20 -1.00 -14.80 -11.12
N ALA A 21 0.13 -14.86 -10.41
CA ALA A 21 0.19 -14.53 -8.98
C ALA A 21 -0.18 -13.06 -8.73
N CYS A 22 0.27 -12.13 -9.58
CA CYS A 22 -0.15 -10.73 -9.53
C CYS A 22 -1.66 -10.58 -9.77
N GLY A 23 -2.22 -11.28 -10.76
CA GLY A 23 -3.66 -11.28 -11.03
C GLY A 23 -4.48 -11.77 -9.84
N ILE A 24 -4.07 -12.88 -9.22
CA ILE A 24 -4.69 -13.41 -7.99
C ILE A 24 -4.60 -12.38 -6.85
N GLY A 25 -3.45 -11.71 -6.71
CA GLY A 25 -3.25 -10.65 -5.74
C GLY A 25 -4.25 -9.50 -5.89
N ILE A 26 -4.48 -9.01 -7.12
CA ILE A 26 -5.47 -7.97 -7.39
C ILE A 26 -6.87 -8.44 -6.99
N VAL A 27 -7.27 -9.64 -7.42
CA VAL A 27 -8.59 -10.20 -7.10
C VAL A 27 -8.77 -10.33 -5.58
N PHE A 28 -7.74 -10.79 -4.87
CA PHE A 28 -7.77 -10.94 -3.42
C PHE A 28 -7.94 -9.60 -2.70
N VAL A 29 -7.20 -8.56 -3.10
CA VAL A 29 -7.32 -7.21 -2.51
C VAL A 29 -8.72 -6.64 -2.72
N VAL A 30 -9.25 -6.75 -3.95
CA VAL A 30 -10.60 -6.27 -4.27
C VAL A 30 -11.66 -7.06 -3.48
N TRP A 31 -11.54 -8.39 -3.43
CA TRP A 31 -12.43 -9.24 -2.64
C TRP A 31 -12.44 -8.86 -1.16
N ARG A 32 -11.26 -8.65 -0.57
CA ARG A 32 -11.12 -8.29 0.84
C ARG A 32 -11.84 -6.97 1.13
N TYR A 33 -11.64 -5.96 0.28
CA TYR A 33 -12.33 -4.68 0.38
C TYR A 33 -13.85 -4.84 0.30
N VAL A 34 -14.36 -5.61 -0.67
CA VAL A 34 -15.80 -5.85 -0.80
C VAL A 34 -16.35 -6.57 0.43
N ALA A 35 -15.65 -7.56 0.96
CA ALA A 35 -16.06 -8.26 2.18
C ALA A 35 -16.13 -7.32 3.39
N ASP A 36 -15.13 -6.45 3.57
CA ASP A 36 -15.12 -5.46 4.65
C ASP A 36 -16.24 -4.42 4.47
N LEU A 37 -16.47 -3.95 3.24
CA LEU A 37 -17.54 -3.02 2.90
C LEU A 37 -18.92 -3.64 3.22
N VAL A 38 -19.19 -4.87 2.77
CA VAL A 38 -20.43 -5.59 3.05
C VAL A 38 -20.60 -5.80 4.56
N SER A 39 -19.52 -6.13 5.28
CA SER A 39 -19.57 -6.31 6.74
C SER A 39 -19.91 -5.01 7.48
N SER A 40 -19.39 -3.87 7.01
CA SER A 40 -19.64 -2.58 7.62
C SER A 40 -21.04 -2.05 7.29
N VAL A 41 -21.51 -2.25 6.05
CA VAL A 41 -22.87 -1.87 5.63
C VAL A 41 -23.91 -2.72 6.36
N SER A 42 -23.71 -4.03 6.45
CA SER A 42 -24.65 -4.93 7.15
C SER A 42 -24.76 -4.64 8.65
N ARG A 43 -23.67 -4.22 9.29
CA ARG A 43 -23.68 -3.86 10.72
C ARG A 43 -24.05 -2.41 10.99
N GLY A 44 -24.10 -1.55 9.97
CA GLY A 44 -24.39 -0.11 10.11
C GLY A 44 -23.39 0.64 10.99
N VAL A 45 -22.16 0.14 11.11
CA VAL A 45 -21.11 0.73 11.96
C VAL A 45 -19.81 0.94 11.19
N VAL A 46 -19.07 1.97 11.60
CA VAL A 46 -17.73 2.29 11.12
C VAL A 46 -16.77 2.31 12.29
N THR A 47 -15.63 1.65 12.12
CA THR A 47 -14.55 1.65 13.11
C THR A 47 -13.68 2.87 12.90
N VAL A 48 -13.55 3.71 13.92
CA VAL A 48 -12.69 4.91 13.93
C VAL A 48 -11.59 4.72 14.98
N PRO A 49 -10.32 4.61 14.58
CA PRO A 49 -9.21 4.46 15.52
C PRO A 49 -8.82 5.84 16.08
N LEU A 50 -8.77 5.95 17.41
CA LEU A 50 -8.58 7.21 18.12
C LEU A 50 -7.50 7.04 19.19
N ARG A 51 -6.70 8.08 19.36
CA ARG A 51 -5.70 8.16 20.42
C ARG A 51 -6.19 9.07 21.54
N THR A 52 -6.47 8.51 22.70
CA THR A 52 -6.97 9.26 23.87
C THR A 52 -5.84 9.60 24.83
N SER A 53 -6.12 10.42 25.84
CA SER A 53 -5.20 10.57 26.97
C SER A 53 -4.95 9.19 27.61
N THR A 54 -3.70 8.93 27.99
CA THR A 54 -3.29 7.66 28.58
C THR A 54 -4.11 7.39 29.84
N THR A 55 -4.91 6.33 29.85
CA THR A 55 -5.71 5.92 31.01
C THR A 55 -5.26 4.57 31.56
N THR A 56 -5.33 4.43 32.88
CA THR A 56 -5.16 3.16 33.62
C THR A 56 -6.50 2.50 33.96
N ASP A 57 -7.62 3.13 33.61
CA ASP A 57 -8.98 2.60 33.80
C ASP A 57 -9.30 1.55 32.72
N VAL A 58 -8.47 0.51 32.66
CA VAL A 58 -8.59 -0.60 31.74
C VAL A 58 -8.54 -1.88 32.55
N LEU A 59 -9.27 -2.92 32.12
CA LEU A 59 -9.27 -4.21 32.78
C LEU A 59 -7.84 -4.74 32.89
N GLN A 60 -7.33 -4.85 34.12
CA GLN A 60 -5.96 -5.29 34.33
C GLN A 60 -5.87 -6.82 34.13
N PRO A 61 -4.85 -7.31 33.42
CA PRO A 61 -4.65 -8.73 33.26
C PRO A 61 -4.40 -9.39 34.63
N PRO A 62 -4.89 -10.62 34.85
CA PRO A 62 -4.79 -11.30 36.15
C PRO A 62 -3.36 -11.56 36.63
N GLY A 63 -2.35 -11.37 35.77
CA GLY A 63 -0.93 -11.45 36.11
C GLY A 63 -0.35 -10.21 36.80
N GLY A 64 -1.17 -9.19 37.14
CA GLY A 64 -0.72 -8.00 37.89
C GLY A 64 0.11 -7.01 37.07
N ALA A 65 0.21 -7.18 35.75
CA ALA A 65 0.83 -6.20 34.87
C ALA A 65 -0.06 -4.97 34.75
N THR A 66 0.50 -3.78 34.95
CA THR A 66 -0.23 -2.52 34.75
C THR A 66 -0.35 -2.25 33.26
N VAL A 67 -1.56 -2.39 32.73
CA VAL A 67 -1.88 -2.06 31.34
C VAL A 67 -2.38 -0.63 31.27
N ARG A 68 -1.86 0.13 30.31
CA ARG A 68 -2.31 1.49 29.98
C ARG A 68 -2.89 1.45 28.58
N SER A 69 -4.01 2.14 28.38
CA SER A 69 -4.61 2.32 27.05
C SER A 69 -4.45 3.78 26.64
N ASP A 70 -3.73 3.99 25.54
CA ASP A 70 -3.68 5.26 24.80
C ASP A 70 -4.42 5.18 23.46
N GLN A 71 -4.87 3.99 23.04
CA GLN A 71 -5.48 3.72 21.73
C GLN A 71 -6.82 3.00 21.90
N VAL A 72 -7.86 3.52 21.26
CA VAL A 72 -9.20 2.93 21.29
C VAL A 72 -9.79 2.94 19.88
N ALA A 73 -10.33 1.81 19.44
CA ALA A 73 -11.09 1.70 18.21
C ALA A 73 -12.59 1.84 18.52
N LEU A 74 -13.19 2.95 18.13
CA LEU A 74 -14.61 3.23 18.38
C LEU A 74 -15.46 2.71 17.23
N GLN A 75 -16.53 1.98 17.53
CA GLN A 75 -17.54 1.62 16.55
C GLN A 75 -18.68 2.63 16.62
N VAL A 76 -18.78 3.50 15.62
CA VAL A 76 -19.80 4.55 15.54
C VAL A 76 -20.86 4.13 14.54
N ARG A 77 -22.15 4.30 14.88
CA ARG A 77 -23.23 4.00 13.94
C ARG A 77 -23.25 5.03 12.83
N THR A 78 -23.47 4.59 11.60
CA THR A 78 -23.46 5.46 10.41
C THR A 78 -24.57 6.51 10.39
N ALA A 79 -25.58 6.38 11.26
CA ALA A 79 -26.67 7.34 11.41
C ALA A 79 -26.30 8.54 12.29
N ASP A 80 -25.24 8.43 13.10
CA ASP A 80 -24.93 9.41 14.16
C ASP A 80 -23.99 10.54 13.68
N PHE A 81 -23.58 10.52 12.41
CA PHE A 81 -22.65 11.51 11.85
C PHE A 81 -22.96 11.84 10.37
N PRO A 82 -22.46 12.97 9.82
CA PRO A 82 -22.75 13.37 8.46
C PRO A 82 -22.29 12.34 7.42
N GLY A 83 -23.14 12.04 6.44
CA GLY A 83 -22.80 11.12 5.34
C GLY A 83 -21.59 11.54 4.51
N ALA A 84 -21.23 12.83 4.51
CA ALA A 84 -20.02 13.33 3.87
C ALA A 84 -18.73 12.80 4.54
N ALA A 85 -18.72 12.63 5.87
CA ALA A 85 -17.60 12.04 6.59
C ALA A 85 -17.45 10.54 6.25
N LEU A 86 -18.57 9.82 6.13
CA LEU A 86 -18.58 8.45 5.61
C LEU A 86 -17.99 8.39 4.21
N GLY A 87 -18.38 9.32 3.34
CA GLY A 87 -17.87 9.46 1.98
C GLY A 87 -16.34 9.54 1.94
N TYR A 88 -15.74 10.43 2.73
CA TYR A 88 -14.28 10.54 2.80
C TYR A 88 -13.59 9.26 3.26
N ILE A 89 -14.13 8.57 4.28
CA ILE A 89 -13.56 7.30 4.75
C ILE A 89 -13.59 6.26 3.62
N ARG A 90 -14.74 6.11 2.94
CA ARG A 90 -14.91 5.16 1.84
C ARG A 90 -14.05 5.48 0.62
N VAL A 91 -13.88 6.77 0.30
CA VAL A 91 -13.00 7.22 -0.78
C VAL A 91 -11.56 6.88 -0.43
N GLY A 92 -11.13 7.09 0.83
CA GLY A 92 -9.80 6.69 1.29
C GLY A 92 -9.55 5.19 1.09
N ASP A 93 -10.49 4.34 1.52
CA ASP A 93 -10.37 2.89 1.33
C ASP A 93 -10.36 2.50 -0.15
N ALA A 94 -11.20 3.12 -0.98
CA ALA A 94 -11.25 2.84 -2.41
C ALA A 94 -9.95 3.27 -3.12
N VAL A 95 -9.40 4.44 -2.76
CA VAL A 95 -8.12 4.94 -3.29
C VAL A 95 -6.98 4.01 -2.91
N GLU A 96 -6.95 3.48 -1.68
CA GLU A 96 -5.96 2.46 -1.28
C GLU A 96 -6.03 1.23 -2.16
N VAL A 97 -7.22 0.66 -2.34
CA VAL A 97 -7.43 -0.54 -3.16
C VAL A 97 -7.00 -0.32 -4.60
N VAL A 98 -7.40 0.82 -5.19
CA VAL A 98 -7.01 1.17 -6.56
C VAL A 98 -5.50 1.37 -6.67
N ALA A 99 -4.88 2.06 -5.71
CA ALA A 99 -3.44 2.31 -5.72
C ALA A 99 -2.63 1.01 -5.57
N VAL A 100 -3.04 0.11 -4.66
CA VAL A 100 -2.43 -1.20 -4.47
C VAL A 100 -2.61 -2.08 -5.72
N ALA A 101 -3.81 -2.12 -6.30
CA ALA A 101 -4.06 -2.86 -7.53
C ALA A 101 -3.22 -2.35 -8.70
N ALA A 102 -3.10 -1.02 -8.85
CA ALA A 102 -2.25 -0.39 -9.85
C ALA A 102 -0.76 -0.69 -9.61
N LEU A 103 -0.29 -0.73 -8.36
CA LEU A 103 1.06 -1.17 -8.00
C LEU A 103 1.32 -2.61 -8.44
N ILE A 104 0.41 -3.52 -8.12
CA ILE A 104 0.52 -4.92 -8.54
C ILE A 104 0.54 -5.03 -10.07
N ALA A 105 -0.29 -4.25 -10.77
CA ALA A 105 -0.32 -4.22 -12.22
C ALA A 105 1.00 -3.69 -12.83
N LEU A 106 1.60 -2.64 -12.26
CA LEU A 106 2.91 -2.14 -12.69
C LEU A 106 4.02 -3.17 -12.46
N VAL A 107 4.02 -3.85 -11.31
CA VAL A 107 4.96 -4.94 -11.03
C VAL A 107 4.80 -6.07 -12.05
N ALA A 108 3.57 -6.46 -12.36
CA ALA A 108 3.28 -7.44 -13.40
C ALA A 108 3.76 -6.98 -14.79
N ALA A 109 3.59 -5.69 -15.12
CA ALA A 109 4.08 -5.11 -16.36
C ALA A 109 5.62 -5.12 -16.46
N VAL A 110 6.33 -4.87 -15.34
CA VAL A 110 7.78 -5.03 -15.27
C VAL A 110 8.17 -6.49 -15.50
N ALA A 111 7.57 -7.43 -14.77
CA ALA A 111 7.84 -8.87 -14.93
C ALA A 111 7.58 -9.34 -16.38
N TRP A 112 6.51 -8.85 -17.01
CA TRP A 112 6.17 -9.13 -18.40
C TRP A 112 7.18 -8.54 -19.40
N ARG A 113 7.71 -7.35 -19.15
CA ARG A 113 8.77 -6.79 -19.99
C ARG A 113 10.08 -7.57 -19.87
N ILE A 114 10.43 -7.99 -18.65
CA ILE A 114 11.61 -8.82 -18.40
C ILE A 114 11.49 -10.16 -19.16
N SER A 115 10.31 -10.79 -19.14
CA SER A 115 10.09 -12.07 -19.85
C SER A 115 10.19 -11.95 -21.38
N ARG A 116 9.91 -10.78 -21.94
CA ARG A 116 10.09 -10.48 -23.37
C ARG A 116 11.51 -10.00 -23.74
N GLY A 117 12.44 -9.97 -22.79
CA GLY A 117 13.81 -9.48 -23.02
C GLY A 117 13.92 -7.95 -23.12
N GLY A 118 12.85 -7.20 -22.80
CA GLY A 118 12.81 -5.73 -22.84
C GLY A 118 13.45 -5.05 -21.62
N LEU A 119 14.30 -5.76 -20.88
CA LEU A 119 14.90 -5.27 -19.63
C LEU A 119 15.79 -4.04 -19.86
N PHE A 120 16.41 -3.92 -21.04
CA PHE A 120 17.29 -2.81 -21.41
C PHE A 120 16.61 -1.68 -22.21
N ASP A 121 15.29 -1.74 -22.39
CA ASP A 121 14.55 -0.70 -23.10
C ASP A 121 14.43 0.59 -22.27
N ARG A 122 14.43 1.76 -22.92
CA ARG A 122 14.33 3.09 -22.29
C ARG A 122 13.03 3.28 -21.50
N ALA A 123 11.99 2.51 -21.82
CA ALA A 123 10.72 2.59 -21.11
C ALA A 123 10.72 1.80 -19.78
N THR A 124 11.62 0.85 -19.55
CA THR A 124 11.69 0.08 -18.30
C THR A 124 12.07 0.95 -17.08
N PRO A 125 13.08 1.85 -17.16
CA PRO A 125 13.35 2.84 -16.11
C PRO A 125 12.17 3.77 -15.81
N ARG A 126 11.42 4.19 -16.84
CA ARG A 126 10.23 5.05 -16.66
C ARG A 126 9.12 4.33 -15.90
N ILE A 127 8.93 3.03 -16.15
CA ILE A 127 7.94 2.24 -15.39
C ILE A 127 8.37 2.13 -13.92
N LEU A 128 9.67 1.97 -13.63
CA LEU A 128 10.17 1.95 -12.25
C LEU A 128 9.97 3.30 -11.55
N ASP A 129 10.11 4.44 -12.24
CA ASP A 129 9.78 5.76 -11.69
C ASP A 129 8.31 5.85 -11.30
N TRP A 130 7.41 5.32 -12.13
CA TRP A 130 5.98 5.23 -11.81
C TRP A 130 5.69 4.30 -10.63
N VAL A 131 6.41 3.20 -10.48
CA VAL A 131 6.30 2.32 -9.30
C VAL A 131 6.71 3.06 -8.04
N ILE A 132 7.80 3.84 -8.07
CA ILE A 132 8.24 4.65 -6.91
C ILE A 132 7.18 5.71 -6.57
N ALA A 133 6.74 6.48 -7.57
CA ALA A 133 5.73 7.53 -7.37
C ALA A 133 4.42 6.95 -6.82
N LEU A 134 3.98 5.80 -7.35
CA LEU A 134 2.76 5.15 -6.92
C LEU A 134 2.90 4.54 -5.53
N THR A 135 4.05 3.97 -5.16
CA THR A 135 4.33 3.49 -3.79
C THR A 135 4.20 4.62 -2.77
N LEU A 136 4.78 5.78 -3.06
CA LEU A 136 4.66 6.96 -2.20
C LEU A 136 3.21 7.45 -2.11
N THR A 137 2.52 7.52 -3.25
CA THR A 137 1.13 7.97 -3.31
C THR A 137 0.21 7.02 -2.54
N ALA A 138 0.36 5.70 -2.72
CA ALA A 138 -0.41 4.68 -2.04
C ALA A 138 -0.19 4.70 -0.51
N GLY A 139 1.01 5.01 -0.05
CA GLY A 139 1.33 5.05 1.38
C GLY A 139 0.92 6.34 2.11
N ILE A 140 0.61 7.42 1.39
CA ILE A 140 0.33 8.74 2.01
C ILE A 140 -1.11 9.18 1.74
N LEU A 141 -1.57 9.07 0.50
CA LEU A 141 -2.83 9.67 0.07
C LEU A 141 -4.07 9.04 0.72
N PRO A 142 -4.22 7.71 0.80
CA PRO A 142 -5.38 7.10 1.45
C PRO A 142 -5.52 7.50 2.91
N ASP A 143 -4.40 7.52 3.63
CA ASP A 143 -4.36 7.88 5.04
C ASP A 143 -4.71 9.35 5.25
N PHE A 144 -4.23 10.24 4.38
CA PHE A 144 -4.61 11.65 4.41
C PHE A 144 -6.13 11.85 4.21
N ILE A 145 -6.73 11.16 3.24
CA ILE A 145 -8.17 11.25 2.98
C ILE A 145 -8.98 10.69 4.16
N ARG A 146 -8.56 9.55 4.72
CA ARG A 146 -9.21 8.96 5.90
C ARG A 146 -9.12 9.87 7.13
N ARG A 147 -8.00 10.57 7.36
CA ARG A 147 -7.88 11.58 8.43
C ARG A 147 -8.95 12.65 8.33
N MET A 148 -9.21 13.16 7.13
CA MET A 148 -10.26 14.18 6.94
C MET A 148 -11.64 13.64 7.33
N GLY A 149 -11.95 12.40 6.95
CA GLY A 149 -13.18 11.73 7.36
C GLY A 149 -13.27 11.52 8.87
N TRP A 150 -12.24 10.94 9.50
CA TRP A 150 -12.21 10.68 10.94
C TRP A 150 -12.27 11.96 11.78
N ASN A 151 -11.55 13.02 11.40
CA ASN A 151 -11.63 14.32 12.06
C ASN A 151 -13.05 14.87 12.05
N TRP A 152 -13.80 14.65 10.96
CA TRP A 152 -15.18 15.10 10.84
C TRP A 152 -16.16 14.25 11.65
N VAL A 153 -15.94 12.92 11.75
CA VAL A 153 -16.71 12.06 12.65
C VAL A 153 -16.49 12.50 14.11
N VAL A 154 -15.23 12.73 14.49
CA VAL A 154 -14.85 13.16 15.83
C VAL A 154 -15.45 14.53 16.18
N SER A 155 -15.45 15.49 15.25
CA SER A 155 -16.09 16.78 15.50
C SER A 155 -17.62 16.70 15.57
N ALA A 156 -18.25 15.84 14.76
CA ALA A 156 -19.69 15.62 14.79
C ALA A 156 -20.18 14.98 16.10
N LEU A 157 -19.35 14.14 16.72
CA LEU A 157 -19.65 13.51 18.02
C LEU A 157 -19.51 14.47 19.22
N GLY A 158 -19.15 15.74 18.99
CA GLY A 158 -19.19 16.79 20.01
C GLY A 158 -18.14 16.65 21.11
N TRP A 159 -16.96 16.10 20.80
CA TRP A 159 -15.90 15.98 21.82
C TRP A 159 -15.38 17.35 22.28
N ASP A 160 -15.52 17.63 23.57
CA ASP A 160 -15.18 18.91 24.20
C ASP A 160 -13.65 19.13 24.30
N GLY A 161 -13.15 20.10 23.52
CA GLY A 161 -11.90 20.84 23.78
C GLY A 161 -10.57 20.11 23.58
N ASN A 162 -10.52 18.78 23.70
CA ASN A 162 -9.36 17.94 23.41
C ASN A 162 -9.74 16.87 22.40
N LEU A 163 -9.69 17.22 21.12
CA LEU A 163 -9.93 16.27 20.03
C LEU A 163 -8.84 15.19 20.07
N PRO A 164 -9.18 13.92 20.33
CA PRO A 164 -8.20 12.85 20.26
C PRO A 164 -7.71 12.72 18.83
N VAL A 165 -6.42 12.42 18.70
CA VAL A 165 -5.76 12.38 17.40
C VAL A 165 -6.11 11.04 16.75
N PRO A 166 -6.61 11.03 15.50
CA PRO A 166 -6.83 9.78 14.79
C PRO A 166 -5.52 8.99 14.71
N LEU A 167 -5.56 7.73 15.13
CA LEU A 167 -4.37 6.90 15.11
C LEU A 167 -4.11 6.42 13.69
N ILE A 168 -2.93 6.75 13.18
CA ILE A 168 -2.41 6.13 11.95
C ILE A 168 -1.18 5.37 12.36
N GLU A 169 -1.27 4.04 12.23
CA GLU A 169 -0.10 3.20 12.20
C GLU A 169 0.73 3.63 11.01
N PRO A 170 1.92 4.20 11.26
CA PRO A 170 2.63 4.85 10.21
C PRO A 170 3.20 3.79 9.27
N GLN A 171 2.73 3.81 8.02
CA GLN A 171 3.16 2.89 6.96
C GLN A 171 4.58 3.17 6.45
N TYR A 172 5.41 3.91 7.20
CA TYR A 172 6.75 4.31 6.74
C TYR A 172 7.64 3.10 6.43
N VAL A 173 7.53 2.00 7.18
CA VAL A 173 8.36 0.81 6.97
C VAL A 173 8.09 0.16 5.62
N PRO A 174 6.84 -0.27 5.29
CA PRO A 174 6.56 -0.91 4.01
C PRO A 174 6.80 0.04 2.83
N VAL A 175 6.45 1.33 2.95
CA VAL A 175 6.69 2.34 1.91
C VAL A 175 8.19 2.51 1.66
N TYR A 176 8.98 2.68 2.73
CA TYR A 176 10.43 2.85 2.63
C TYR A 176 11.10 1.61 2.03
N LEU A 177 10.77 0.41 2.51
CA LEU A 177 11.31 -0.84 1.97
C LEU A 177 10.93 -1.02 0.49
N GLY A 178 9.69 -0.71 0.11
CA GLY A 178 9.25 -0.76 -1.28
C GLY A 178 10.05 0.19 -2.19
N VAL A 179 10.18 1.45 -1.79
CA VAL A 179 10.97 2.44 -2.54
C VAL A 179 12.43 2.04 -2.62
N LEU A 180 13.02 1.56 -1.53
CA LEU A 180 14.41 1.14 -1.47
C LEU A 180 14.69 -0.02 -2.42
N VAL A 181 13.86 -1.07 -2.40
CA VAL A 181 13.99 -2.22 -3.31
C VAL A 181 13.91 -1.79 -4.78
N VAL A 182 12.94 -0.95 -5.13
CA VAL A 182 12.76 -0.48 -6.51
C VAL A 182 13.92 0.42 -6.95
N THR A 183 14.43 1.26 -6.05
CA THR A 183 15.57 2.15 -6.32
C THR A 183 16.86 1.36 -6.49
N CYS A 184 17.12 0.36 -5.65
CA CYS A 184 18.26 -0.56 -5.79
C CYS A 184 18.18 -1.31 -7.12
N PHE A 185 17.00 -1.81 -7.49
CA PHE A 185 16.81 -2.49 -8.77
C PHE A 185 17.07 -1.56 -9.97
N ARG A 186 16.56 -0.33 -9.93
CA ARG A 186 16.85 0.69 -10.96
C ARG A 186 18.34 0.98 -11.07
N PHE A 187 19.04 1.13 -9.95
CA PHE A 187 20.48 1.37 -9.94
C PHE A 187 21.24 0.21 -10.61
N ALA A 188 20.90 -1.04 -10.26
CA ALA A 188 21.48 -2.23 -10.88
C ALA A 188 21.23 -2.29 -12.40
N LEU A 189 20.01 -1.96 -12.85
CA LEU A 189 19.69 -1.88 -14.28
C LEU A 189 20.49 -0.78 -14.99
N THR A 190 20.63 0.39 -14.38
CA THR A 190 21.36 1.50 -14.99
C THR A 190 22.86 1.19 -15.07
N ALA A 191 23.43 0.57 -14.04
CA ALA A 191 24.82 0.13 -14.02
C ALA A 191 25.09 -0.93 -15.08
N SER A 192 24.23 -1.95 -15.20
CA SER A 192 24.36 -2.98 -16.23
C SER A 192 24.22 -2.43 -17.65
N GLN A 193 23.32 -1.48 -17.88
CA GLN A 193 23.20 -0.79 -19.17
C GLN A 193 24.48 -0.04 -19.58
N ARG A 194 25.16 0.61 -18.62
CA ARG A 194 26.45 1.29 -18.87
C ARG A 194 27.53 0.28 -19.23
N MET A 195 27.65 -0.79 -18.46
CA MET A 195 28.62 -1.86 -18.74
C MET A 195 28.44 -2.48 -20.14
N VAL A 196 27.19 -2.71 -20.57
CA VAL A 196 26.91 -3.25 -21.91
C VAL A 196 27.31 -2.26 -23.01
N ARG A 197 27.11 -0.95 -22.81
CA ARG A 197 27.54 0.07 -23.77
C ARG A 197 29.06 0.17 -23.88
N ASP A 198 29.75 0.14 -22.73
CA ASP A 198 31.21 0.17 -22.66
C ASP A 198 31.83 -1.05 -23.36
N GLN A 199 31.22 -2.24 -23.18
CA GLN A 199 31.65 -3.45 -23.89
C GLN A 199 31.34 -3.45 -25.39
N ALA A 200 30.30 -2.73 -25.82
CA ALA A 200 29.93 -2.59 -27.23
C ALA A 200 30.79 -1.53 -27.98
N GLY A 201 31.68 -0.82 -27.29
CA GLY A 201 32.53 0.21 -27.89
C GLY A 201 31.76 1.45 -28.37
N LEU A 202 30.51 1.61 -27.92
CA LEU A 202 29.67 2.76 -28.22
C LEU A 202 29.87 3.80 -27.10
N VAL A 203 30.89 4.63 -27.26
CA VAL A 203 31.13 5.84 -26.43
C VAL A 203 30.04 6.88 -26.71
#